data_AF-A0A6A7LI02-F1
#
_entry.id   AF-A0A6A7LI02-F1
#
_cell.length_a   1.000
_cell.length_b   1.000
_cell.length_c   1.000
_cell.angle_alpha   90.00
_cell.angle_beta   90.00
_cell.angle_gamma   90.00
#
_symmetry.space_group_name_H-M   'P 1'
#
loop_
_entity.id
_entity.type
_entity.pdbx_description
1 polymer ?
#
loop_
_entity_poly.entity_id
_entity_poly.type
_entity_poly.pdbx_seq_one_letter_code
_entity_poly.pdbx_strand_id
1 'polypeptide(L)'
;MVKYIIGQRKKAIQENPSLFVTERWDHSDVFYAIRTHLNQHGYDTSVYNDNVRGGSDHRKSLYDMIKPVCEDYYHVKRHQIGIYPEDRTIMAFKGRVYSVGFDDLRALMQNGTDVIVVEKQGTVIKMVPFTGNIGIAFIQSQGFVSEYGTALAALCTGDGKTAFDYTDNYVPMYKGHLGVLTDCDSSGIMIGLKIKNATRIGIDPNTVIEMNQVNKDLGIDLDLTIEDLQETTSVNSHWTALDGILRGTGRVYQGLSIQEWKFYRDYLSQSYDVNGDNIQFIDYLEENRIELNTMLAAVKPEPFWNWLRWKLLQLWPNRDYRRGSIYLNDTMQTPTIKKLINWHAKQTKPVIEDSIKKAKEGLSKVKGFYQDVNTKQKEIETEVLNNVLLKNKKIQEIDLAIESIMTNNNENGRDG
;
A
#
# COMPACT_ATOMS: atom_id res chain seq x y z
N MET A 1 21.05 15.83 20.35
CA MET A 1 19.77 15.49 21.01
C MET A 1 19.05 14.32 20.36
N VAL A 2 18.73 14.37 19.05
CA VAL A 2 18.05 13.26 18.33
C VAL A 2 18.69 11.88 18.60
N LYS A 3 20.03 11.80 18.52
CA LYS A 3 20.81 10.59 18.88
C LYS A 3 20.49 10.06 20.28
N TYR A 4 20.41 10.92 21.28
CA TYR A 4 20.16 10.51 22.66
C TYR A 4 18.77 9.88 22.79
N ILE A 5 17.72 10.58 22.32
CA ILE A 5 16.34 10.11 22.41
C ILE A 5 16.14 8.78 21.67
N ILE A 6 16.66 8.67 20.44
CA ILE A 6 16.59 7.43 19.67
C ILE A 6 17.35 6.29 20.36
N GLY A 7 18.50 6.58 20.97
CA GLY A 7 19.27 5.61 21.76
C GLY A 7 18.50 5.11 22.98
N GLN A 8 17.83 6.01 23.73
CA GLN A 8 16.98 5.63 24.86
C GLN A 8 15.81 4.76 24.41
N ARG A 9 15.16 5.10 23.29
CA ARG A 9 14.07 4.31 22.74
C ARG A 9 14.53 2.90 22.34
N LYS A 10 15.68 2.79 21.64
CA LYS A 10 16.29 1.51 21.27
C LYS A 10 16.54 0.65 22.52
N LYS A 11 17.13 1.24 23.56
CA LYS A 11 17.41 0.53 24.82
C LYS A 11 16.12 0.08 25.52
N ALA A 12 15.12 0.95 25.63
CA ALA A 12 13.83 0.62 26.25
C ALA A 12 13.13 -0.55 25.53
N ILE A 13 13.17 -0.57 24.19
CA ILE A 13 12.60 -1.66 23.39
C ILE A 13 13.37 -2.97 23.57
N GLN A 14 14.70 -2.91 23.68
CA GLN A 14 15.53 -4.08 23.96
C GLN A 14 15.27 -4.68 25.35
N GLU A 15 15.04 -3.81 26.34
CA GLU A 15 14.74 -4.21 27.72
C GLU A 15 13.29 -4.71 27.88
N ASN A 16 12.35 -4.10 27.15
CA ASN A 16 10.94 -4.49 27.14
C ASN A 16 10.36 -4.51 25.71
N PRO A 17 10.37 -5.68 25.04
CA PRO A 17 9.79 -5.82 23.71
C PRO A 17 8.29 -5.54 23.62
N SER A 18 7.53 -5.55 24.73
CA SER A 18 6.09 -5.24 24.67
C SER A 18 5.82 -3.81 24.21
N LEU A 19 6.79 -2.90 24.40
CA LEU A 19 6.71 -1.49 24.03
C LEU A 19 6.52 -1.26 22.53
N PHE A 20 6.85 -2.25 21.69
CA PHE A 20 6.51 -2.23 20.26
C PHE A 20 5.00 -2.11 20.02
N VAL A 21 4.20 -2.75 20.87
CA VAL A 21 2.74 -2.79 20.74
C VAL A 21 2.10 -1.75 21.64
N THR A 22 2.59 -1.61 22.88
CA THR A 22 1.94 -0.78 23.90
C THR A 22 2.30 0.71 23.81
N GLU A 23 3.40 1.07 23.15
CA GLU A 23 3.89 2.45 23.07
C GLU A 23 4.42 2.78 21.68
N ARG A 24 3.60 2.71 20.64
CA ARG A 24 4.04 3.08 19.28
C ARG A 24 4.38 4.57 19.21
N TRP A 25 5.50 4.89 18.59
CA TRP A 25 5.93 6.28 18.35
C TRP A 25 5.75 6.64 16.89
N ASP A 26 5.36 7.87 16.60
CA ASP A 26 5.50 8.51 15.29
C ASP A 26 6.65 9.54 15.27
N HIS A 27 6.81 10.31 14.18
CA HIS A 27 7.83 11.39 14.13
C HIS A 27 7.54 12.52 15.11
N SER A 28 6.26 12.81 15.36
CA SER A 28 5.84 13.82 16.32
C SER A 28 6.18 13.38 17.75
N ASP A 29 6.02 12.11 18.10
CA ASP A 29 6.39 11.58 19.42
C ASP A 29 7.90 11.72 19.67
N VAL A 30 8.73 11.42 18.67
CA VAL A 30 10.19 11.66 18.76
C VAL A 30 10.48 13.14 19.01
N PHE A 31 9.78 14.04 18.31
CA PHE A 31 9.91 15.48 18.52
C PHE A 31 9.46 15.91 19.92
N TYR A 32 8.33 15.41 20.41
CA TYR A 32 7.85 15.73 21.75
C TYR A 32 8.74 15.16 22.85
N ALA A 33 9.36 13.99 22.64
CA ALA A 33 10.36 13.44 23.54
C ALA A 33 11.63 14.31 23.59
N ILE A 34 12.11 14.78 22.43
CA ILE A 34 13.20 15.75 22.34
C ILE A 34 12.84 17.04 23.08
N ARG A 35 11.68 17.62 22.79
CA ARG A 35 11.19 18.86 23.39
C ARG A 35 11.06 18.74 24.91
N THR A 36 10.50 17.63 25.39
CA THR A 36 10.34 17.35 26.82
C THR A 36 11.69 17.28 27.51
N HIS A 37 12.64 16.56 26.93
CA HIS A 37 13.99 16.45 27.49
C HIS A 37 14.73 17.79 27.50
N LEU A 38 14.62 18.59 26.43
CA LEU A 38 15.20 19.93 26.36
C LEU A 38 14.61 20.87 27.43
N ASN A 39 13.28 20.87 27.58
CA ASN A 39 12.60 21.65 28.62
C ASN A 39 13.05 21.25 30.03
N GLN A 40 13.19 19.95 30.29
CA GLN A 40 13.70 19.44 31.58
C GLN A 40 15.12 19.92 31.91
N HIS A 41 15.91 20.31 30.90
CA HIS A 41 17.26 20.84 31.06
C HIS A 41 17.33 22.37 30.89
N GLY A 42 16.17 23.06 30.88
CA GLY A 42 16.10 24.53 30.85
C GLY A 42 16.34 25.17 29.48
N TYR A 43 16.33 24.39 28.40
CA TYR A 43 16.42 24.95 27.04
C TYR A 43 15.07 25.50 26.57
N ASP A 44 15.09 26.65 25.88
CA ASP A 44 13.90 27.22 25.25
C ASP A 44 13.52 26.41 23.99
N THR A 45 12.34 25.80 24.01
CA THR A 45 11.79 25.03 22.89
C THR A 45 10.74 25.78 22.08
N SER A 46 10.44 27.04 22.42
CA SER A 46 9.48 27.88 21.69
C SER A 46 9.90 28.13 20.23
N VAL A 47 11.20 28.06 19.95
CA VAL A 47 11.79 28.16 18.61
C VAL A 47 11.31 27.09 17.63
N TYR A 48 10.73 25.99 18.13
CA TYR A 48 10.19 24.90 17.30
C TYR A 48 8.68 25.02 17.04
N ASN A 49 8.03 26.08 17.51
CA ASN A 49 6.60 26.29 17.27
C ASN A 49 6.35 26.81 15.85
N ASP A 50 5.35 26.25 15.16
CA ASP A 50 5.03 26.61 13.77
C ASP A 50 4.64 28.09 13.60
N ASN A 51 4.20 28.76 14.68
CA ASN A 51 3.84 30.18 14.70
C ASN A 51 5.04 31.13 14.88
N VAL A 52 6.25 30.59 15.06
CA VAL A 52 7.49 31.36 15.16
C VAL A 52 8.21 31.31 13.82
N ARG A 53 8.79 32.44 13.38
CA ARG A 53 9.50 32.52 12.10
C ARG A 53 10.61 31.45 12.04
N GLY A 54 10.49 30.53 11.08
CA GLY A 54 11.42 29.41 10.87
C GLY A 54 11.16 28.19 11.75
N GLY A 55 10.17 28.19 12.65
CA GLY A 55 9.91 27.06 13.55
C GLY A 55 9.55 25.77 12.81
N SER A 56 8.78 25.88 11.71
CA SER A 56 8.48 24.75 10.82
C SER A 56 9.73 24.13 10.20
N ASP A 57 10.71 24.96 9.79
CA ASP A 57 11.97 24.50 9.21
C ASP A 57 12.85 23.81 10.25
N HIS A 58 12.90 24.33 11.47
CA HIS A 58 13.62 23.69 12.58
C HIS A 58 13.00 22.33 12.95
N ARG A 59 11.66 22.24 12.95
CA ARG A 59 10.94 20.97 13.17
C ARG A 59 11.21 19.98 12.04
N LYS A 60 11.17 20.42 10.79
CA LYS A 60 11.52 19.61 9.62
C LYS A 60 12.97 19.09 9.70
N SER A 61 13.92 19.94 10.09
CA SER A 61 15.32 19.54 10.30
C SER A 61 15.46 18.43 11.35
N LEU A 62 14.68 18.46 12.43
CA LEU A 62 14.65 17.37 13.41
C LEU A 62 14.11 16.08 12.81
N TYR A 63 13.03 16.14 12.02
CA TYR A 63 12.46 14.97 11.33
C TYR A 63 13.44 14.35 10.34
N ASP A 64 14.13 15.19 9.55
CA ASP A 64 15.12 14.74 8.57
C ASP A 64 16.33 14.05 9.23
N MET A 65 16.61 14.34 10.50
CA MET A 65 17.68 13.66 11.27
C MET A 65 17.27 12.30 11.85
N ILE A 66 15.99 11.98 11.98
CA ILE A 66 15.54 10.74 12.64
C ILE A 66 16.07 9.52 11.87
N LYS A 67 15.88 9.48 10.55
CA LYS A 67 16.27 8.35 9.72
C LYS A 67 17.79 8.13 9.69
N PRO A 68 18.64 9.15 9.38
CA PRO A 68 20.09 8.99 9.44
C PRO A 68 20.59 8.53 10.82
N VAL A 69 20.00 9.03 11.91
CA VAL A 69 20.41 8.58 13.25
C VAL A 69 20.05 7.12 13.50
N CYS A 70 18.86 6.67 13.08
CA CYS A 70 18.52 5.25 13.19
C CYS A 70 19.45 4.38 12.34
N GLU A 71 19.53 4.68 11.04
CA GLU A 71 20.14 3.78 10.05
C GLU A 71 21.68 3.89 10.03
N ASP A 72 22.21 5.10 10.05
CA ASP A 72 23.66 5.32 9.88
C ASP A 72 24.40 5.27 11.21
N TYR A 73 23.78 5.73 12.30
CA TYR A 73 24.43 5.79 13.61
C TYR A 73 24.13 4.57 14.50
N TYR A 74 22.87 4.13 14.55
CA TYR A 74 22.48 2.98 15.38
C TYR A 74 22.36 1.66 14.62
N HIS A 75 22.51 1.69 13.30
CA HIS A 75 22.39 0.54 12.40
C HIS A 75 21.08 -0.23 12.58
N VAL A 76 19.99 0.51 12.83
CA VAL A 76 18.62 -0.03 12.96
C VAL A 76 17.67 0.79 12.11
N LYS A 77 16.60 0.17 11.63
CA LYS A 77 15.49 0.88 11.00
C LYS A 77 14.57 1.47 12.07
N ARG A 78 13.85 2.55 11.73
CA ARG A 78 12.94 3.25 12.67
C ARG A 78 11.88 2.33 13.25
N HIS A 79 11.25 1.50 12.42
CA HIS A 79 10.23 0.55 12.87
C HIS A 79 10.80 -0.54 13.79
N GLN A 80 12.10 -0.90 13.71
CA GLN A 80 12.74 -1.87 14.61
C GLN A 80 12.92 -1.35 16.04
N ILE A 81 12.58 -0.08 16.30
CA ILE A 81 12.55 0.51 17.63
C ILE A 81 11.18 1.13 17.93
N GLY A 82 10.15 0.65 17.23
CA GLY A 82 8.77 1.06 17.42
C GLY A 82 8.47 2.50 17.01
N ILE A 83 9.25 3.08 16.07
CA ILE A 83 8.97 4.38 15.46
C ILE A 83 8.42 4.16 14.04
N TYR A 84 7.16 4.50 13.83
CA TYR A 84 6.42 4.29 12.60
C TYR A 84 6.16 5.65 11.92
N PRO A 85 6.24 5.76 10.58
CA PRO A 85 5.64 6.88 9.88
C PRO A 85 4.12 6.79 10.02
N GLU A 86 3.43 7.94 10.00
CA GLU A 86 1.97 7.97 10.01
C GLU A 86 1.40 7.20 8.80
N ASP A 87 0.32 6.44 9.02
CA ASP A 87 -0.39 5.66 8.01
C ASP A 87 -1.13 6.59 7.03
N ARG A 88 -0.39 7.15 6.08
CA ARG A 88 -0.93 8.13 5.12
C ARG A 88 -1.01 7.60 3.68
N THR A 89 -0.58 6.36 3.44
CA THR A 89 -0.61 5.74 2.13
C THR A 89 -1.89 4.93 1.95
N ILE A 90 -2.47 4.95 0.75
CA ILE A 90 -3.62 4.10 0.38
C ILE A 90 -3.27 3.16 -0.77
N MET A 91 -3.94 2.01 -0.80
CA MET A 91 -3.95 1.06 -1.91
C MET A 91 -5.36 0.89 -2.45
N ALA A 92 -5.55 0.92 -3.76
CA ALA A 92 -6.78 0.47 -4.43
C ALA A 92 -6.59 -0.93 -5.01
N PHE A 93 -7.46 -1.87 -4.64
CA PHE A 93 -7.46 -3.24 -5.16
C PHE A 93 -8.84 -3.90 -5.01
N LYS A 94 -9.29 -4.68 -6.01
CA LYS A 94 -10.60 -5.34 -6.02
C LYS A 94 -11.79 -4.39 -5.74
N GLY A 95 -11.73 -3.18 -6.28
CA GLY A 95 -12.81 -2.20 -6.13
C GLY A 95 -12.90 -1.59 -4.73
N ARG A 96 -11.87 -1.74 -3.89
CA ARG A 96 -11.81 -1.22 -2.52
C ARG A 96 -10.53 -0.43 -2.28
N VAL A 97 -10.59 0.46 -1.30
CA VAL A 97 -9.43 1.20 -0.80
C VAL A 97 -9.00 0.61 0.54
N TYR A 98 -7.71 0.38 0.70
CA TYR A 98 -7.06 -0.08 1.93
C TYR A 98 -6.13 1.01 2.42
N SER A 99 -6.08 1.23 3.74
CA SER A 99 -4.98 1.97 4.35
C SER A 99 -3.73 1.10 4.29
N VAL A 100 -2.59 1.70 3.99
CA VAL A 100 -1.29 1.00 3.99
C VAL A 100 -0.57 1.43 5.25
N GLY A 101 -0.72 0.62 6.29
CA GLY A 101 0.03 0.72 7.53
C GLY A 101 1.02 -0.43 7.70
N PHE A 102 1.82 -0.36 8.76
CA PHE A 102 2.82 -1.38 9.07
C PHE A 102 2.19 -2.78 9.27
N ASP A 103 1.08 -2.85 10.01
CA ASP A 103 0.45 -4.11 10.39
C ASP A 103 -0.18 -4.85 9.20
N ASP A 104 -0.72 -4.10 8.22
CA ASP A 104 -1.39 -4.66 7.04
C ASP A 104 -0.44 -4.88 5.86
N LEU A 105 0.78 -4.36 5.92
CA LEU A 105 1.77 -4.39 4.84
C LEU A 105 1.92 -5.80 4.26
N ARG A 106 2.00 -6.81 5.12
CA ARG A 106 2.17 -8.21 4.74
C ARG A 106 1.02 -8.76 3.92
N ALA A 107 -0.22 -8.49 4.34
CA ALA A 107 -1.40 -8.92 3.61
C ALA A 107 -1.50 -8.21 2.25
N LEU A 108 -1.16 -6.92 2.23
CA LEU A 108 -1.21 -6.10 1.02
C LEU A 108 -0.14 -6.48 -0.02
N MET A 109 0.98 -7.10 0.37
CA MET A 109 2.03 -7.58 -0.55
C MET A 109 1.53 -8.63 -1.55
N GLN A 110 0.49 -9.38 -1.18
CA GLN A 110 -0.11 -10.41 -2.02
C GLN A 110 -1.13 -9.86 -3.02
N ASN A 111 -1.46 -8.58 -2.91
CA ASN A 111 -2.45 -7.93 -3.76
C ASN A 111 -1.84 -7.48 -5.09
N GLY A 112 -2.60 -7.71 -6.15
CA GLY A 112 -2.20 -7.43 -7.52
C GLY A 112 -1.22 -8.46 -8.09
N THR A 113 -1.45 -8.87 -9.32
CA THR A 113 -0.41 -9.39 -10.23
C THR A 113 0.50 -8.25 -10.67
N ASP A 114 -0.09 -7.08 -10.94
CA ASP A 114 0.58 -5.83 -11.27
C ASP A 114 0.36 -4.84 -10.14
N VAL A 115 1.43 -4.19 -9.67
CA VAL A 115 1.39 -3.15 -8.65
C VAL A 115 1.89 -1.86 -9.25
N ILE A 116 1.02 -0.85 -9.28
CA ILE A 116 1.31 0.45 -9.87
C ILE A 116 1.43 1.48 -8.76
N VAL A 117 2.64 1.97 -8.54
CA VAL A 117 2.89 3.06 -7.61
C VAL A 117 2.53 4.36 -8.31
N VAL A 118 1.65 5.14 -7.71
CA VAL A 118 1.12 6.38 -8.26
C VAL A 118 1.47 7.53 -7.34
N GLU A 119 1.94 8.63 -7.91
CA GLU A 119 2.32 9.80 -7.13
C GLU A 119 1.14 10.41 -6.35
N LYS A 120 0.01 10.61 -7.03
CA LYS A 120 -1.14 11.36 -6.51
C LYS A 120 -2.23 10.46 -5.95
N GLN A 121 -2.69 10.76 -4.72
CA GLN A 121 -3.80 10.05 -4.07
C GLN A 121 -5.07 10.05 -4.91
N GLY A 122 -5.41 11.22 -5.47
CA GLY A 122 -6.63 11.41 -6.27
C GLY A 122 -6.68 10.46 -7.46
N THR A 123 -5.54 10.16 -8.07
CA THR A 123 -5.46 9.18 -9.17
C THR A 123 -5.77 7.77 -8.68
N VAL A 124 -5.23 7.35 -7.53
CA VAL A 124 -5.52 6.02 -6.95
C VAL A 124 -7.03 5.86 -6.69
N ILE A 125 -7.68 6.88 -6.12
CA ILE A 125 -9.12 6.86 -5.83
C ILE A 125 -9.93 6.75 -7.13
N LYS A 126 -9.58 7.53 -8.16
CA LYS A 126 -10.25 7.47 -9.47
C LYS A 126 -10.11 6.10 -10.15
N MET A 127 -9.06 5.34 -9.85
CA MET A 127 -8.83 4.03 -10.43
C MET A 127 -9.56 2.89 -9.73
N VAL A 128 -10.12 3.10 -8.53
CA VAL A 128 -10.80 2.07 -7.73
C VAL A 128 -11.82 1.26 -8.54
N PRO A 129 -12.75 1.86 -9.33
CA PRO A 129 -13.75 1.11 -10.08
C PRO A 129 -13.16 0.09 -11.06
N PHE A 130 -11.98 0.38 -11.61
CA PHE A 130 -11.32 -0.46 -12.60
C PHE A 130 -10.52 -1.62 -11.98
N THR A 131 -10.23 -1.59 -10.67
CA THR A 131 -9.44 -2.64 -10.00
C THR A 131 -10.22 -3.90 -9.63
N GLY A 132 -11.54 -3.95 -9.88
CA GLY A 132 -12.46 -4.97 -9.35
C GLY A 132 -12.05 -6.41 -9.62
N ASN A 133 -11.79 -6.76 -10.87
CA ASN A 133 -11.70 -8.16 -11.33
C ASN A 133 -10.46 -8.47 -12.18
N ILE A 134 -9.46 -7.58 -12.17
CA ILE A 134 -8.33 -7.63 -13.13
C ILE A 134 -7.02 -8.08 -12.49
N GLY A 135 -6.93 -8.05 -11.15
CA GLY A 135 -5.71 -8.36 -10.44
C GLY A 135 -4.65 -7.25 -10.53
N ILE A 136 -5.04 -5.98 -10.58
CA ILE A 136 -4.12 -4.82 -10.58
C ILE A 136 -4.36 -4.03 -9.30
N ALA A 137 -3.28 -3.67 -8.61
CA ALA A 137 -3.30 -2.84 -7.42
C ALA A 137 -2.63 -1.48 -7.70
N PHE A 138 -3.24 -0.40 -7.23
CA PHE A 138 -2.64 0.94 -7.25
C PHE A 138 -2.25 1.35 -5.86
N ILE A 139 -1.04 1.84 -5.66
CA ILE A 139 -0.53 2.26 -4.35
C ILE A 139 -0.09 3.71 -4.46
N GLN A 140 -0.49 4.56 -3.52
CA GLN A 140 -0.02 5.92 -3.50
C GLN A 140 1.42 6.00 -2.98
N SER A 141 2.31 6.74 -3.62
CA SER A 141 3.68 6.94 -3.13
C SER A 141 3.79 7.94 -1.97
N GLN A 142 2.75 8.77 -1.79
CA GLN A 142 2.60 9.90 -0.86
C GLN A 142 3.90 10.70 -0.73
N GLY A 143 4.10 11.69 -1.61
CA GLY A 143 5.17 12.67 -1.46
C GLY A 143 6.50 12.00 -1.12
N PHE A 144 7.13 11.40 -2.12
CA PHE A 144 8.57 11.07 -2.10
C PHE A 144 9.03 9.76 -1.44
N VAL A 145 8.16 8.74 -1.25
CA VAL A 145 8.50 7.39 -0.73
C VAL A 145 8.23 7.27 0.77
N SER A 146 6.99 6.93 1.15
CA SER A 146 6.81 6.26 2.45
C SER A 146 7.62 4.97 2.43
N GLU A 147 8.35 4.68 3.51
CA GLU A 147 9.14 3.44 3.63
C GLU A 147 8.29 2.21 3.31
N TYR A 148 7.00 2.26 3.64
CA TYR A 148 6.04 1.20 3.36
C TYR A 148 5.63 1.10 1.90
N GLY A 149 5.37 2.20 1.20
CA GLY A 149 5.04 2.17 -0.22
C GLY A 149 6.17 1.56 -1.06
N THR A 150 7.43 1.93 -0.78
CA THR A 150 8.58 1.37 -1.49
C THR A 150 8.97 -0.01 -1.00
N ALA A 151 8.85 -0.33 0.29
CA ALA A 151 9.03 -1.70 0.76
C ALA A 151 8.01 -2.64 0.11
N LEU A 152 6.73 -2.24 0.11
CA LEU A 152 5.65 -2.97 -0.54
C LEU A 152 5.98 -3.19 -2.02
N ALA A 153 6.32 -2.13 -2.75
CA ALA A 153 6.74 -2.19 -4.14
C ALA A 153 7.93 -3.15 -4.39
N ALA A 154 9.04 -2.99 -3.66
CA ALA A 154 10.25 -3.81 -3.82
C ALA A 154 9.98 -5.29 -3.52
N LEU A 155 9.22 -5.57 -2.47
CA LEU A 155 8.81 -6.92 -2.08
C LEU A 155 7.95 -7.61 -3.16
N CYS A 156 7.14 -6.85 -3.90
CA CYS A 156 6.33 -7.40 -5.01
C CYS A 156 7.19 -8.00 -6.13
N THR A 157 8.43 -7.55 -6.31
CA THR A 157 9.37 -8.06 -7.32
C THR A 157 10.22 -9.24 -6.84
N GLY A 158 10.08 -9.62 -5.56
CA GLY A 158 10.89 -10.65 -4.92
C GLY A 158 12.35 -10.25 -4.76
N ASP A 159 12.63 -8.95 -4.54
CA ASP A 159 13.95 -8.49 -4.13
C ASP A 159 14.24 -8.97 -2.70
N GLY A 160 15.07 -10.02 -2.63
CA GLY A 160 15.47 -10.68 -1.38
C GLY A 160 16.22 -9.78 -0.39
N LYS A 161 16.76 -8.63 -0.83
CA LYS A 161 17.47 -7.68 0.05
C LYS A 161 16.51 -6.75 0.80
N THR A 162 15.33 -6.50 0.25
CA THR A 162 14.21 -5.84 0.94
C THR A 162 13.30 -6.83 1.67
N ALA A 163 13.58 -8.14 1.55
CA ALA A 163 12.74 -9.22 2.01
C ALA A 163 13.18 -9.90 3.30
N PHE A 164 13.72 -9.12 4.23
CA PHE A 164 13.39 -9.39 5.62
C PHE A 164 12.01 -8.75 5.83
N ASP A 165 10.94 -9.54 5.61
CA ASP A 165 9.75 -9.37 6.45
C ASP A 165 10.32 -9.23 7.86
N TYR A 166 10.06 -8.10 8.50
CA TYR A 166 10.69 -7.59 9.72
C TYR A 166 10.52 -8.50 10.96
N THR A 167 10.18 -9.79 10.74
CA THR A 167 9.99 -10.91 11.66
C THR A 167 10.74 -12.21 11.25
N ASP A 168 11.71 -12.15 10.32
CA ASP A 168 12.50 -13.30 9.81
C ASP A 168 11.70 -14.40 9.06
N ASN A 169 10.47 -14.12 8.58
CA ASN A 169 9.64 -15.11 7.88
C ASN A 169 9.00 -14.64 6.56
N TYR A 170 9.21 -15.45 5.51
CA TYR A 170 8.51 -15.52 4.20
C TYR A 170 8.40 -14.24 3.35
N VAL A 171 9.23 -14.19 2.30
CA VAL A 171 9.10 -13.36 1.09
C VAL A 171 7.92 -13.88 0.26
N PRO A 172 7.14 -13.03 -0.46
CA PRO A 172 6.14 -13.54 -1.40
C PRO A 172 6.78 -14.53 -2.37
N MET A 173 6.35 -15.80 -2.34
CA MET A 173 6.87 -16.83 -3.24
C MET A 173 6.57 -16.51 -4.71
N TYR A 174 5.53 -15.72 -4.95
CA TYR A 174 5.11 -15.31 -6.30
C TYR A 174 5.47 -13.86 -6.54
N LYS A 175 6.32 -13.63 -7.54
CA LYS A 175 6.69 -12.30 -8.03
C LYS A 175 5.55 -11.73 -8.85
N GLY A 176 5.41 -10.42 -8.86
CA GLY A 176 4.60 -9.73 -9.83
C GLY A 176 5.28 -8.50 -10.38
N HIS A 177 4.50 -7.76 -11.17
CA HIS A 177 5.01 -6.64 -11.92
C HIS A 177 4.93 -5.37 -11.10
N LEU A 178 5.93 -4.50 -11.26
CA LEU A 178 6.01 -3.24 -10.54
C LEU A 178 6.16 -2.09 -11.52
N GLY A 179 5.18 -1.18 -11.47
CA GLY A 179 5.12 0.01 -12.31
C GLY A 179 5.14 1.29 -11.48
N VAL A 180 5.64 2.38 -12.06
CA VAL A 180 5.52 3.73 -11.48
C VAL A 180 4.83 4.65 -12.46
N LEU A 181 3.69 5.19 -12.06
CA LEU A 181 2.89 6.17 -12.79
C LEU A 181 3.07 7.55 -12.15
N THR A 182 3.82 8.41 -12.82
CA THR A 182 4.16 9.78 -12.39
C THR A 182 3.75 10.81 -13.43
N ASP A 183 3.78 12.07 -13.04
CA ASP A 183 3.68 13.21 -13.94
C ASP A 183 4.81 13.20 -15.01
N CYS A 184 4.59 13.93 -16.10
CA CYS A 184 5.59 14.21 -17.12
C CYS A 184 6.32 15.49 -16.72
N ASP A 185 7.22 15.39 -15.75
CA ASP A 185 8.18 16.44 -15.43
C ASP A 185 9.46 15.83 -14.88
N SER A 186 10.48 16.66 -14.71
CA SER A 186 11.76 16.23 -14.16
C SER A 186 11.63 15.62 -12.75
N SER A 187 10.66 16.05 -11.94
CA SER A 187 10.40 15.51 -10.60
C SER A 187 9.77 14.12 -10.66
N GLY A 188 8.78 13.91 -11.53
CA GLY A 188 8.11 12.64 -11.76
C GLY A 188 9.07 11.56 -12.24
N ILE A 189 9.98 11.90 -13.17
CA ILE A 189 11.04 10.98 -13.60
C ILE A 189 11.98 10.63 -12.44
N MET A 190 12.36 11.62 -11.63
CA MET A 190 13.17 11.39 -10.42
C MET A 190 12.46 10.53 -9.37
N ILE A 191 11.13 10.56 -9.27
CA ILE A 191 10.36 9.65 -8.41
C ILE A 191 10.43 8.23 -8.94
N GLY A 192 10.27 8.04 -10.25
CA GLY A 192 10.42 6.73 -10.91
C GLY A 192 11.77 6.09 -10.63
N LEU A 193 12.85 6.87 -10.73
CA LEU A 193 14.24 6.44 -10.47
C LEU A 193 14.49 5.93 -9.04
N LYS A 194 13.67 6.31 -8.07
CA LYS A 194 13.86 5.91 -6.66
C LYS A 194 13.30 4.54 -6.34
N ILE A 195 12.30 4.10 -7.11
CA ILE A 195 11.66 2.81 -6.90
C ILE A 195 12.43 1.79 -7.74
N LYS A 196 13.48 1.23 -7.14
CA LYS A 196 14.35 0.26 -7.80
C LYS A 196 13.55 -0.90 -8.40
N ASN A 197 14.01 -1.37 -9.55
CA ASN A 197 13.39 -2.47 -10.32
C ASN A 197 11.96 -2.21 -10.82
N ALA A 198 11.43 -0.99 -10.68
CA ALA A 198 10.13 -0.65 -11.23
C ALA A 198 10.25 -0.16 -12.68
N THR A 199 9.30 -0.57 -13.51
CA THR A 199 9.15 -0.02 -14.86
C THR A 199 8.45 1.33 -14.75
N ARG A 200 9.02 2.40 -15.32
CA ARG A 200 8.31 3.67 -15.44
C ARG A 200 7.19 3.53 -16.48
N ILE A 201 5.97 3.88 -16.07
CA ILE A 201 4.74 3.95 -16.88
C ILE A 201 4.15 5.38 -16.78
N GLY A 202 4.97 6.34 -16.32
CA GLY A 202 4.57 7.74 -16.21
C GLY A 202 4.21 8.31 -17.58
N ILE A 203 3.40 9.34 -17.57
CA ILE A 203 3.00 10.04 -18.79
C ILE A 203 4.20 10.74 -19.43
N ASP A 204 4.13 10.91 -20.75
CA ASP A 204 5.10 11.58 -21.63
C ASP A 204 4.36 12.12 -22.88
N PRO A 205 5.01 12.90 -23.77
CA PRO A 205 4.34 13.43 -24.97
C PRO A 205 3.71 12.35 -25.85
N ASN A 206 4.36 11.19 -25.98
CA ASN A 206 3.83 10.07 -26.76
C ASN A 206 2.55 9.47 -26.16
N THR A 207 2.34 9.62 -24.86
CA THR A 207 1.12 9.18 -24.18
C THR A 207 -0.13 9.78 -24.82
N VAL A 208 -0.09 11.05 -25.27
CA VAL A 208 -1.23 11.71 -25.92
C VAL A 208 -1.62 10.98 -27.21
N ILE A 209 -0.63 10.63 -28.03
CA ILE A 209 -0.80 9.89 -29.28
C ILE A 209 -1.38 8.49 -28.99
N GLU A 210 -0.79 7.77 -28.02
CA GLU A 210 -1.24 6.44 -27.62
C GLU A 210 -2.69 6.48 -27.09
N MET A 211 -3.04 7.47 -26.29
CA MET A 211 -4.39 7.61 -25.73
C MET A 211 -5.44 7.87 -26.81
N ASN A 212 -5.16 8.76 -27.75
CA ASN A 212 -6.05 9.00 -28.89
C ASN A 212 -6.25 7.74 -29.71
N GLN A 213 -5.17 7.05 -30.07
CA GLN A 213 -5.26 5.83 -30.89
C GLN A 213 -6.04 4.71 -30.19
N VAL A 214 -5.68 4.39 -28.94
CA VAL A 214 -6.32 3.31 -28.17
C VAL A 214 -7.81 3.58 -27.98
N ASN A 215 -8.19 4.82 -27.68
CA ASN A 215 -9.60 5.15 -27.44
C ASN A 215 -10.39 5.25 -28.76
N LYS A 216 -9.78 5.73 -29.84
CA LYS A 216 -10.39 5.71 -31.18
C LYS A 216 -10.72 4.29 -31.64
N ASP A 217 -9.83 3.34 -31.38
CA ASP A 217 -10.06 1.91 -31.67
C ASP A 217 -11.23 1.31 -30.84
N LEU A 218 -11.59 1.97 -29.74
CA LEU A 218 -12.74 1.63 -28.89
C LEU A 218 -13.98 2.48 -29.19
N GLY A 219 -13.95 3.33 -30.22
CA GLY A 219 -15.05 4.20 -30.62
C GLY A 219 -15.22 5.46 -29.76
N ILE A 220 -14.19 5.85 -29.00
CA ILE A 220 -14.15 7.07 -28.19
C ILE A 220 -13.19 8.06 -28.86
N ASP A 221 -13.72 9.14 -29.40
CA ASP A 221 -12.89 10.23 -29.96
C ASP A 221 -12.57 11.24 -28.86
N LEU A 222 -11.28 11.38 -28.54
CA LEU A 222 -10.80 12.29 -27.50
C LEU A 222 -10.33 13.64 -28.05
N ASP A 223 -9.89 13.68 -29.31
CA ASP A 223 -9.24 14.83 -29.96
C ASP A 223 -8.22 15.56 -29.06
N LEU A 224 -7.41 14.79 -28.31
CA LEU A 224 -6.52 15.34 -27.29
C LEU A 224 -5.21 15.82 -27.92
N THR A 225 -4.79 17.05 -27.61
CA THR A 225 -3.50 17.58 -28.03
C THR A 225 -2.56 17.78 -26.85
N ILE A 226 -1.26 17.96 -27.11
CA ILE A 226 -0.29 18.31 -26.05
C ILE A 226 -0.61 19.69 -25.47
N GLU A 227 -1.09 20.62 -26.30
CA GLU A 227 -1.43 22.00 -25.92
C GLU A 227 -2.56 22.05 -24.88
N ASP A 228 -3.49 21.11 -24.92
CA ASP A 228 -4.59 20.99 -23.94
C ASP A 228 -4.10 20.60 -22.53
N LEU A 229 -2.88 20.07 -22.44
CA LEU A 229 -2.37 19.39 -21.25
C LEU A 229 -1.10 20.00 -20.68
N GLN A 230 -0.32 20.65 -21.54
CA GLN A 230 0.98 21.18 -21.20
C GLN A 230 0.87 22.42 -20.31
N GLU A 231 1.68 22.44 -19.27
CA GLU A 231 1.87 23.58 -18.38
C GLU A 231 3.35 23.96 -18.37
N THR A 232 3.63 25.23 -18.10
CA THR A 232 5.01 25.69 -17.90
C THR A 232 5.49 25.37 -16.49
N THR A 233 6.78 25.07 -16.39
CA THR A 233 7.48 24.89 -15.12
C THR A 233 8.79 25.67 -15.12
N SER A 234 9.39 25.81 -13.95
CA SER A 234 10.70 26.43 -13.82
C SER A 234 11.80 25.37 -13.77
N VAL A 235 12.94 25.70 -14.37
CA VAL A 235 14.16 24.88 -14.28
C VAL A 235 14.46 24.60 -12.82
N ASN A 236 14.60 23.32 -12.49
CA ASN A 236 14.79 22.86 -11.13
C ASN A 236 15.97 21.90 -11.03
N SER A 237 16.39 21.63 -9.79
CA SER A 237 17.54 20.75 -9.53
C SER A 237 17.37 19.32 -10.04
N HIS A 238 16.14 18.84 -10.24
CA HIS A 238 15.88 17.51 -10.80
C HIS A 238 16.22 17.47 -12.28
N TRP A 239 15.88 18.51 -13.05
CA TRP A 239 16.25 18.58 -14.47
C TRP A 239 17.78 18.53 -14.64
N THR A 240 18.53 19.34 -13.88
CA THR A 240 20.00 19.32 -13.92
C THR A 240 20.57 17.94 -13.59
N ALA A 241 19.92 17.22 -12.67
CA ALA A 241 20.33 15.86 -12.31
C ALA A 241 20.07 14.86 -13.45
N LEU A 242 18.98 15.01 -14.20
CA LEU A 242 18.65 14.18 -15.37
C LEU A 242 19.56 14.48 -16.56
N ASP A 243 19.85 15.75 -16.85
CA ASP A 243 20.86 16.13 -17.86
C ASP A 243 22.24 15.53 -17.52
N GLY A 244 22.58 15.49 -16.22
CA GLY A 244 23.75 14.77 -15.72
C GLY A 244 23.82 13.30 -16.15
N ILE A 245 22.69 12.59 -16.24
CA ILE A 245 22.63 11.20 -16.72
C ILE A 245 23.08 11.09 -18.18
N LEU A 246 22.65 12.02 -19.04
CA LEU A 246 23.06 12.06 -20.45
C LEU A 246 24.55 12.36 -20.60
N ARG A 247 25.08 13.24 -19.76
CA ARG A 247 26.49 13.64 -19.75
C ARG A 247 27.40 12.65 -19.04
N GLY A 248 26.85 11.66 -18.34
CA GLY A 248 27.62 10.72 -17.51
C GLY A 248 28.24 11.38 -16.28
N THR A 249 27.53 12.32 -15.65
CA THR A 249 28.00 13.12 -14.51
C THR A 249 26.95 13.21 -13.39
N GLY A 250 27.38 13.62 -12.20
CA GLY A 250 26.49 13.85 -11.06
C GLY A 250 26.13 12.61 -10.24
N ARG A 251 25.52 12.86 -9.07
CA ARG A 251 25.23 11.80 -8.07
C ARG A 251 24.20 10.78 -8.55
N VAL A 252 23.21 11.22 -9.34
CA VAL A 252 22.16 10.32 -9.84
C VAL A 252 22.77 9.29 -10.78
N TYR A 253 23.55 9.73 -11.78
CA TYR A 253 24.29 8.86 -12.68
C TYR A 253 25.17 7.83 -11.94
N GLN A 254 25.93 8.30 -10.94
CA GLN A 254 26.81 7.42 -10.14
C GLN A 254 26.04 6.35 -9.35
N GLY A 255 24.74 6.57 -9.09
CA GLY A 255 23.88 5.63 -8.38
C GLY A 255 23.17 4.59 -9.27
N LEU A 256 23.23 4.75 -10.60
CA LEU A 256 22.54 3.86 -11.54
C LEU A 256 23.39 2.63 -11.88
N SER A 257 22.72 1.48 -12.04
CA SER A 257 23.30 0.36 -12.75
C SER A 257 23.51 0.69 -14.23
N ILE A 258 24.36 -0.08 -14.91
CA ILE A 258 24.60 0.07 -16.35
C ILE A 258 23.29 -0.06 -17.16
N GLN A 259 22.39 -0.93 -16.71
CA GLN A 259 21.11 -1.19 -17.38
C GLN A 259 20.15 -0.01 -17.21
N GLU A 260 20.02 0.52 -15.99
CA GLU A 260 19.22 1.72 -15.72
C GLU A 260 19.77 2.93 -16.47
N TRP A 261 21.09 3.14 -16.46
CA TRP A 261 21.70 4.24 -17.21
C TRP A 261 21.39 4.16 -18.70
N LYS A 262 21.56 3.00 -19.34
CA LYS A 262 21.23 2.82 -20.76
C LYS A 262 19.76 3.15 -21.03
N PHE A 263 18.86 2.56 -20.23
CA PHE A 263 17.43 2.81 -20.37
C PHE A 263 17.09 4.30 -20.26
N TYR A 264 17.55 4.98 -19.21
CA TYR A 264 17.22 6.39 -18.99
C TYR A 264 17.92 7.32 -19.97
N ARG A 265 19.13 6.99 -20.42
CA ARG A 265 19.80 7.74 -21.49
C ARG A 265 18.99 7.66 -22.78
N ASP A 266 18.63 6.46 -23.22
CA ASP A 266 17.87 6.26 -24.45
C ASP A 266 16.49 6.92 -24.34
N TYR A 267 15.84 6.83 -23.17
CA TYR A 267 14.55 7.46 -22.90
C TYR A 267 14.60 8.99 -22.92
N LEU A 268 15.57 9.61 -22.24
CA LEU A 268 15.72 11.07 -22.18
C LEU A 268 16.22 11.67 -23.50
N SER A 269 16.89 10.88 -24.34
CA SER A 269 17.34 11.29 -25.68
C SER A 269 16.28 11.10 -26.78
N GLN A 270 15.09 10.59 -26.47
CA GLN A 270 14.00 10.53 -27.46
C GLN A 270 13.62 11.93 -27.92
N SER A 271 13.21 12.06 -29.17
CA SER A 271 12.67 13.31 -29.70
C SER A 271 11.18 13.16 -29.97
N TYR A 272 10.43 14.21 -29.67
CA TYR A 272 8.99 14.28 -29.85
C TYR A 272 8.64 15.47 -30.73
N ASP A 273 7.67 15.28 -31.60
CA ASP A 273 7.00 16.37 -32.29
C ASP A 273 6.03 17.03 -31.31
N VAL A 274 6.38 18.24 -30.88
CA VAL A 274 5.57 19.08 -30.02
C VAL A 274 5.24 20.34 -30.82
N ASN A 275 4.00 20.44 -31.29
CA ASN A 275 3.46 21.58 -32.03
C ASN A 275 4.23 21.89 -33.33
N GLY A 276 4.77 20.87 -34.01
CA GLY A 276 5.53 21.00 -35.24
C GLY A 276 7.04 21.14 -35.03
N ASP A 277 7.51 21.26 -33.78
CA ASP A 277 8.92 21.31 -33.42
C ASP A 277 9.38 19.94 -32.90
N ASN A 278 10.51 19.45 -33.42
CA ASN A 278 11.12 18.22 -32.94
C ASN A 278 12.05 18.51 -31.76
N ILE A 279 11.58 18.26 -30.54
CA ILE A 279 12.26 18.61 -29.28
C ILE A 279 12.78 17.32 -28.61
N GLN A 280 14.02 17.32 -28.12
CA GLN A 280 14.49 16.21 -27.29
C GLN A 280 13.78 16.21 -25.94
N PHE A 281 13.49 15.03 -25.40
CA PHE A 281 12.69 14.93 -24.19
C PHE A 281 13.33 15.63 -22.99
N ILE A 282 14.66 15.56 -22.87
CA ILE A 282 15.37 16.28 -21.81
C ILE A 282 15.17 17.80 -21.89
N ASP A 283 15.12 18.35 -23.10
CA ASP A 283 14.93 19.79 -23.31
C ASP A 283 13.47 20.17 -23.05
N TYR A 284 12.52 19.31 -23.44
CA TYR A 284 11.11 19.48 -23.10
C TYR A 284 10.89 19.63 -21.58
N LEU A 285 11.54 18.76 -20.79
CA LEU A 285 11.40 18.71 -19.32
C LEU A 285 12.06 19.90 -18.58
N GLU A 286 12.81 20.76 -19.28
CA GLU A 286 13.44 21.94 -18.71
C GLU A 286 12.38 22.95 -18.25
N GLU A 287 11.39 23.20 -19.11
CA GLU A 287 10.39 24.25 -18.93
C GLU A 287 8.94 23.76 -19.07
N ASN A 288 8.72 22.49 -19.37
CA ASN A 288 7.38 21.95 -19.59
C ASN A 288 7.05 20.82 -18.61
N ARG A 289 5.76 20.71 -18.32
CA ARG A 289 5.19 19.59 -17.57
C ARG A 289 3.83 19.18 -18.11
N ILE A 290 3.49 17.91 -17.91
CA ILE A 290 2.10 17.42 -18.02
C ILE A 290 1.75 16.75 -16.70
N GLU A 291 0.69 17.22 -16.04
CA GLU A 291 0.20 16.59 -14.82
C GLU A 291 -0.72 15.40 -15.11
N LEU A 292 -0.61 14.32 -14.31
CA LEU A 292 -1.57 13.22 -14.32
C LEU A 292 -3.01 13.69 -14.03
N ASN A 293 -3.15 14.71 -13.19
CA ASN A 293 -4.47 15.27 -12.86
C ASN A 293 -5.08 16.01 -14.05
N THR A 294 -4.27 16.81 -14.77
CA THR A 294 -4.68 17.53 -15.98
C THR A 294 -5.11 16.52 -17.06
N MET A 295 -4.30 15.47 -17.29
CA MET A 295 -4.64 14.36 -18.17
C MET A 295 -5.98 13.70 -17.79
N LEU A 296 -6.15 13.30 -16.53
CA LEU A 296 -7.39 12.67 -16.04
C LEU A 296 -8.61 13.61 -16.10
N ALA A 297 -8.42 14.92 -15.99
CA ALA A 297 -9.49 15.90 -16.08
C ALA A 297 -9.97 16.05 -17.54
N ALA A 298 -9.03 16.07 -18.49
CA ALA A 298 -9.29 16.13 -19.92
C ALA A 298 -9.99 14.85 -20.41
N VAL A 299 -9.35 13.69 -20.24
CA VAL A 299 -9.80 12.43 -20.87
C VAL A 299 -10.82 11.64 -20.05
N LYS A 300 -11.02 11.99 -18.77
CA LYS A 300 -11.81 11.23 -17.78
C LYS A 300 -11.18 9.87 -17.39
N PRO A 301 -11.61 9.25 -16.27
CA PRO A 301 -10.97 8.04 -15.75
C PRO A 301 -11.03 6.81 -16.66
N GLU A 302 -12.13 6.59 -17.40
CA GLU A 302 -12.30 5.40 -18.23
C GLU A 302 -11.40 5.40 -19.48
N PRO A 303 -11.33 6.47 -20.29
CA PRO A 303 -10.36 6.54 -21.39
C PRO A 303 -8.90 6.47 -20.93
N PHE A 304 -8.59 7.04 -19.76
CA PHE A 304 -7.28 6.88 -19.13
C PHE A 304 -6.98 5.42 -18.78
N TRP A 305 -7.97 4.73 -18.20
CA TRP A 305 -7.85 3.32 -17.88
C TRP A 305 -7.66 2.44 -19.12
N ASN A 306 -8.35 2.74 -20.23
CA ASN A 306 -8.18 2.00 -21.49
C ASN A 306 -6.73 2.02 -21.98
N TRP A 307 -6.12 3.21 -22.01
CA TRP A 307 -4.71 3.37 -22.35
C TRP A 307 -3.81 2.66 -21.35
N LEU A 308 -4.00 2.89 -20.05
CA LEU A 308 -3.14 2.30 -19.03
C LEU A 308 -3.19 0.76 -19.10
N ARG A 309 -4.38 0.19 -19.24
CA ARG A 309 -4.56 -1.26 -19.42
C ARG A 309 -3.85 -1.75 -20.67
N TRP A 310 -4.00 -1.05 -21.81
CA TRP A 310 -3.29 -1.38 -23.04
C TRP A 310 -1.78 -1.36 -22.83
N LYS A 311 -1.24 -0.31 -22.21
CA LYS A 311 0.19 -0.15 -21.91
C LYS A 311 0.70 -1.28 -21.02
N LEU A 312 -0.04 -1.65 -19.99
CA LEU A 312 0.29 -2.75 -19.08
C LEU A 312 0.30 -4.11 -19.78
N LEU A 313 -0.57 -4.32 -20.77
CA LEU A 313 -0.57 -5.55 -21.57
C LEU A 313 0.62 -5.63 -22.52
N GLN A 314 1.06 -4.49 -23.08
CA GLN A 314 2.27 -4.42 -23.91
C GLN A 314 3.54 -4.65 -23.08
N LEU A 315 3.64 -4.00 -21.92
CA LEU A 315 4.80 -4.13 -21.04
C LEU A 315 4.88 -5.52 -20.42
N TRP A 316 3.73 -6.08 -20.02
CA TRP A 316 3.64 -7.35 -19.31
C TRP A 316 2.55 -8.24 -19.90
N PRO A 317 2.88 -9.06 -20.91
CA PRO A 317 1.89 -9.95 -21.54
C PRO A 317 1.48 -11.11 -20.63
N ASN A 318 2.35 -11.55 -19.71
CA ASN A 318 2.11 -12.70 -18.83
C ASN A 318 1.98 -12.27 -17.37
N ARG A 319 1.08 -12.90 -16.60
CA ARG A 319 0.81 -12.61 -15.18
C ARG A 319 0.73 -13.90 -14.36
N ASP A 320 1.25 -13.88 -13.13
CA ASP A 320 1.13 -14.99 -12.19
C ASP A 320 -0.04 -14.75 -11.22
N TYR A 321 -1.22 -15.27 -11.55
CA TYR A 321 -2.44 -15.10 -10.75
C TYR A 321 -2.47 -15.90 -9.43
N ARG A 322 -1.42 -16.68 -9.14
CA ARG A 322 -1.17 -17.18 -7.77
C ARG A 322 -0.85 -16.00 -6.82
N ARG A 323 -0.34 -14.90 -7.39
CA ARG A 323 -0.32 -13.55 -6.82
C ARG A 323 -1.58 -12.79 -7.26
N GLY A 324 -2.17 -11.93 -6.44
CA GLY A 324 -3.35 -11.16 -6.86
C GLY A 324 -4.69 -11.85 -6.63
N SER A 325 -4.73 -12.78 -5.67
CA SER A 325 -5.93 -13.16 -4.92
C SER A 325 -6.96 -14.03 -5.67
N ILE A 326 -6.51 -14.88 -6.60
CA ILE A 326 -7.26 -16.10 -6.93
C ILE A 326 -6.89 -17.14 -5.88
N TYR A 327 -7.62 -17.13 -4.77
CA TYR A 327 -7.51 -18.15 -3.75
C TYR A 327 -8.45 -19.29 -4.13
N LEU A 328 -7.87 -20.45 -4.44
CA LEU A 328 -8.67 -21.67 -4.50
C LEU A 328 -9.09 -21.99 -3.07
N ASN A 329 -10.41 -22.06 -2.84
CA ASN A 329 -10.92 -22.51 -1.56
C ASN A 329 -10.51 -23.98 -1.39
N ASP A 330 -9.71 -24.27 -0.37
CA ASP A 330 -9.34 -25.62 0.04
C ASP A 330 -10.55 -26.41 0.54
N THR A 331 -11.63 -25.73 0.90
CA THR A 331 -12.91 -26.32 1.31
C THR A 331 -14.03 -26.08 0.28
N MET A 332 -14.02 -26.87 -0.80
CA MET A 332 -15.12 -26.86 -1.76
C MET A 332 -16.36 -27.56 -1.19
N GLN A 333 -17.43 -26.80 -0.97
CA GLN A 333 -18.71 -27.36 -0.50
C GLN A 333 -19.57 -27.83 -1.66
N THR A 334 -20.03 -29.08 -1.61
CA THR A 334 -21.02 -29.59 -2.56
C THR A 334 -22.37 -28.85 -2.41
N PRO A 335 -23.21 -28.83 -3.46
CA PRO A 335 -24.56 -28.26 -3.35
C PRO A 335 -25.38 -28.84 -2.20
N THR A 336 -25.20 -30.12 -1.88
CA THR A 336 -25.87 -30.81 -0.77
C THR A 336 -25.42 -30.28 0.58
N ILE A 337 -24.12 -30.07 0.79
CA ILE A 337 -23.60 -29.47 2.03
C ILE A 337 -24.13 -28.04 2.20
N LYS A 338 -24.18 -27.25 1.12
CA LYS A 338 -24.79 -25.90 1.17
C LYS A 338 -26.27 -25.94 1.58
N LYS A 339 -27.04 -26.91 1.05
CA LYS A 339 -28.44 -27.13 1.45
C LYS A 339 -28.55 -27.50 2.94
N LEU A 340 -27.68 -28.37 3.44
CA LEU A 340 -27.63 -28.76 4.83
C LEU A 340 -27.32 -27.56 5.75
N ILE A 341 -26.29 -26.77 5.45
CA ILE A 341 -25.92 -25.56 6.21
C ILE A 341 -27.09 -24.57 6.26
N ASN A 342 -27.72 -24.30 5.11
CA ASN A 342 -28.86 -23.39 5.02
C ASN A 342 -30.08 -23.92 5.79
N TRP A 343 -30.34 -25.22 5.70
CA TRP A 343 -31.41 -25.87 6.44
C TRP A 343 -31.14 -25.80 7.95
N HIS A 344 -29.91 -26.08 8.39
CA HIS A 344 -29.48 -26.00 9.77
C HIS A 344 -29.69 -24.59 10.33
N ALA A 345 -29.20 -23.56 9.63
CA ALA A 345 -29.41 -22.17 10.01
C ALA A 345 -30.89 -21.78 10.14
N LYS A 346 -31.77 -22.31 9.27
CA LYS A 346 -33.23 -22.10 9.36
C LYS A 346 -33.85 -22.75 10.59
N GLN A 347 -33.33 -23.89 11.05
CA GLN A 347 -33.83 -24.55 12.25
C GLN A 347 -33.28 -23.92 13.53
N THR A 348 -32.01 -23.52 13.55
CA THR A 348 -31.35 -23.04 14.76
C THR A 348 -31.69 -21.59 15.08
N LYS A 349 -31.82 -20.73 14.06
CA LYS A 349 -32.07 -19.29 14.27
C LYS A 349 -33.32 -19.01 15.12
N PRO A 350 -34.51 -19.59 14.86
CA PRO A 350 -35.70 -19.36 15.68
C PRO A 350 -35.53 -19.86 17.13
N VAL A 351 -34.72 -20.90 17.34
CA VAL A 351 -34.51 -21.51 18.67
C VAL A 351 -33.69 -20.59 19.57
N ILE A 352 -32.71 -19.87 19.01
CA ILE A 352 -31.80 -19.01 19.79
C ILE A 352 -32.18 -17.53 19.78
N GLU A 353 -33.13 -17.11 18.95
CA GLU A 353 -33.47 -15.70 18.70
C GLU A 353 -33.81 -14.93 19.98
N ASP A 354 -34.68 -15.49 20.82
CA ASP A 354 -35.06 -14.88 22.10
C ASP A 354 -33.88 -14.74 23.07
N SER A 355 -32.99 -15.74 23.09
CA SER A 355 -31.82 -15.73 23.98
C SER A 355 -30.78 -14.71 23.52
N ILE A 356 -30.56 -14.60 22.21
CA ILE A 356 -29.71 -13.55 21.63
C ILE A 356 -30.32 -12.17 21.87
N LYS A 357 -31.64 -12.01 21.74
CA LYS A 357 -32.32 -10.74 22.02
C LYS A 357 -32.14 -10.32 23.48
N LYS A 358 -32.35 -11.23 24.43
CA LYS A 358 -32.10 -10.98 25.86
C LYS A 358 -30.63 -10.62 26.13
N ALA A 359 -29.68 -11.33 25.52
CA ALA A 359 -28.27 -11.02 25.64
C ALA A 359 -27.96 -9.61 25.12
N LYS A 360 -28.48 -9.23 23.94
CA LYS A 360 -28.34 -7.87 23.38
C LYS A 360 -28.93 -6.79 24.29
N GLU A 361 -30.11 -7.03 24.85
CA GLU A 361 -30.75 -6.12 25.81
C GLU A 361 -29.97 -5.99 27.13
N GLY A 362 -29.30 -7.06 27.56
CA GLY A 362 -28.36 -7.02 28.69
C GLY A 362 -27.11 -6.21 28.35
N LEU A 363 -26.51 -6.47 27.18
CA LEU A 363 -25.33 -5.78 26.69
C LEU A 363 -25.57 -4.28 26.50
N SER A 364 -26.77 -3.85 26.10
CA SER A 364 -27.10 -2.42 25.92
C SER A 364 -27.24 -1.63 27.23
N LYS A 365 -27.34 -2.32 28.37
CA LYS A 365 -27.50 -1.72 29.71
C LYS A 365 -26.20 -1.64 30.51
N VAL A 366 -25.11 -2.16 29.97
CA VAL A 366 -23.79 -2.17 30.62
C VAL A 366 -23.30 -0.73 30.80
N LYS A 367 -22.91 -0.36 32.02
CA LYS A 367 -22.24 0.91 32.31
C LYS A 367 -20.74 0.66 32.39
N GLY A 368 -19.95 1.42 31.64
CA GLY A 368 -18.49 1.27 31.57
C GLY A 368 -18.05 0.27 30.51
N PHE A 369 -16.83 -0.27 30.66
CA PHE A 369 -16.22 -1.21 29.72
C PHE A 369 -16.13 -2.61 30.33
N TYR A 370 -16.24 -3.64 29.48
CA TYR A 370 -15.81 -4.97 29.86
C TYR A 370 -14.29 -5.03 29.97
N GLN A 371 -13.78 -5.74 30.98
CA GLN A 371 -12.35 -6.02 31.09
C GLN A 371 -11.87 -6.89 29.91
N ASP A 372 -12.70 -7.83 29.45
CA ASP A 372 -12.45 -8.66 28.28
C ASP A 372 -13.75 -8.97 27.53
N VAL A 373 -13.89 -8.37 26.34
CA VAL A 373 -15.05 -8.57 25.47
C VAL A 373 -15.07 -9.98 24.87
N ASN A 374 -13.91 -10.58 24.59
CA ASN A 374 -13.82 -11.91 23.99
C ASN A 374 -14.28 -12.99 24.98
N THR A 375 -13.85 -12.88 26.24
CA THR A 375 -14.35 -13.75 27.32
C THR A 375 -15.86 -13.60 27.47
N LYS A 376 -16.38 -12.36 27.47
CA LYS A 376 -17.81 -12.15 27.58
C LYS A 376 -18.61 -12.70 26.39
N GLN A 377 -18.08 -12.57 25.18
CA GLN A 377 -18.68 -13.17 23.99
C GLN A 377 -18.75 -14.71 24.12
N LYS A 378 -17.64 -15.35 24.52
CA LYS A 378 -17.60 -16.81 24.72
C LYS A 378 -18.58 -17.29 25.79
N GLU A 379 -18.76 -16.56 26.89
CA GLU A 379 -19.75 -16.89 27.92
C GLU A 379 -21.17 -16.91 27.33
N ILE A 380 -21.55 -15.88 26.59
CA ILE A 380 -22.87 -15.76 25.96
C ILE A 380 -23.06 -16.87 24.92
N GLU A 381 -22.07 -17.11 24.07
CA GLU A 381 -22.11 -18.18 23.06
C GLU A 381 -22.24 -19.56 23.71
N THR A 382 -21.50 -19.83 24.79
CA THR A 382 -21.56 -21.08 25.54
C THR A 382 -22.92 -21.27 26.22
N GLU A 383 -23.48 -20.21 26.82
CA GLU A 383 -24.80 -20.25 27.44
C GLU A 383 -25.88 -20.58 26.40
N VAL A 384 -25.88 -19.88 25.26
CA VAL A 384 -26.85 -20.12 24.18
C VAL A 384 -26.69 -21.53 23.61
N LEU A 385 -25.45 -21.98 23.38
CA LEU A 385 -25.18 -23.32 22.87
C LEU A 385 -25.71 -24.40 23.83
N ASN A 386 -25.25 -24.41 25.08
CA ASN A 386 -25.51 -25.50 26.01
C ASN A 386 -26.92 -25.46 26.61
N ASN A 387 -27.46 -24.27 26.86
CA ASN A 387 -28.73 -24.13 27.57
C ASN A 387 -29.94 -23.97 26.66
N VAL A 388 -29.75 -23.67 25.38
CA VAL A 388 -30.84 -23.38 24.45
C VAL A 388 -30.75 -24.29 23.24
N LEU A 389 -29.63 -24.23 22.51
CA LEU A 389 -29.49 -24.92 21.22
C LEU A 389 -29.43 -26.44 21.41
N LEU A 390 -28.52 -26.93 22.26
CA LEU A 390 -28.34 -28.36 22.53
C LEU A 390 -29.47 -28.97 23.36
N LYS A 391 -30.44 -28.20 23.85
CA LYS A 391 -31.67 -28.74 24.47
C LYS A 391 -32.80 -28.97 23.47
N ASN A 392 -32.64 -28.50 22.24
CA ASN A 392 -33.63 -28.72 21.20
C ASN A 392 -33.48 -30.12 20.59
N LYS A 393 -34.50 -30.97 20.75
CA LYS A 393 -34.48 -32.36 20.28
C LYS A 393 -34.11 -32.53 18.81
N LYS A 394 -34.67 -31.69 17.92
CA LYS A 394 -34.39 -31.79 16.47
C LYS A 394 -32.95 -31.45 16.14
N ILE A 395 -32.32 -30.55 16.91
CA ILE A 395 -30.92 -30.20 16.73
C ILE A 395 -30.03 -31.33 17.28
N GLN A 396 -30.35 -31.87 18.45
CA GLN A 396 -29.63 -33.03 19.01
C GLN A 396 -29.62 -34.24 18.07
N GLU A 397 -30.76 -34.57 17.45
CA GLU A 397 -30.86 -35.68 16.50
C GLU A 397 -29.88 -35.53 15.32
N ILE A 398 -29.63 -34.30 14.89
CA ILE A 398 -28.77 -34.01 13.75
C ILE A 398 -27.32 -33.92 14.15
N ASP A 399 -27.05 -33.36 15.32
CA ASP A 399 -25.72 -33.35 15.92
C ASP A 399 -25.21 -34.81 16.04
N LEU A 400 -26.04 -35.71 16.59
CA LEU A 400 -25.75 -37.14 16.69
C LEU A 400 -25.58 -37.81 15.31
N ALA A 401 -26.41 -37.44 14.33
CA ALA A 401 -26.28 -37.99 12.98
C ALA A 401 -24.97 -37.56 12.30
N ILE A 402 -24.56 -36.31 12.51
CA ILE A 402 -23.28 -35.78 11.99
C ILE A 402 -22.11 -36.44 12.72
N GLU A 403 -22.16 -36.55 14.06
CA GLU A 403 -21.14 -37.24 14.86
C GLU A 403 -20.94 -38.68 14.38
N SER A 404 -22.03 -39.42 14.15
CA SER A 404 -21.98 -40.80 13.64
C SER A 404 -21.26 -40.90 12.29
N ILE A 405 -21.51 -39.95 11.38
CA ILE A 405 -20.80 -39.89 10.09
C ILE A 405 -19.30 -39.60 10.30
N MET A 406 -18.95 -38.75 11.26
CA MET A 406 -17.56 -38.40 11.56
C MET A 406 -16.80 -39.54 12.24
N THR A 407 -17.41 -40.25 13.18
CA THR A 407 -16.78 -41.37 13.89
C THR A 407 -16.57 -42.59 12.99
N ASN A 408 -17.56 -42.94 12.15
CA ASN A 408 -17.47 -44.09 11.25
C ASN A 408 -16.36 -43.94 10.17
N ASN A 409 -15.95 -42.71 9.86
CA ASN A 409 -14.87 -42.46 8.90
C ASN A 409 -13.46 -42.52 9.53
N ASN A 410 -13.32 -42.30 10.84
CA ASN A 410 -12.03 -42.37 11.52
C ASN A 410 -11.57 -43.82 11.79
N GLU A 411 -12.49 -44.78 11.81
CA GLU A 411 -12.17 -46.20 12.00
C GLU A 411 -11.64 -46.85 10.71
N ASN A 412 -12.08 -46.39 9.54
CA ASN A 412 -11.65 -46.93 8.24
C ASN A 412 -10.35 -46.31 7.69
N GLY A 413 -9.82 -45.25 8.33
CA GLY A 413 -8.60 -44.56 7.90
C GLY A 413 -7.29 -45.08 8.52
N ARG A 414 -7.33 -46.13 9.34
CA ARG A 414 -6.15 -46.72 10.01
C ARG A 414 -5.56 -47.96 9.31
N ASP A 415 -6.20 -48.45 8.25
CA ASP A 415 -5.78 -49.63 7.48
C ASP A 415 -5.29 -49.29 6.06
N GLY A 416 -4.90 -48.03 5.79
CA GLY A 416 -4.41 -47.55 4.48
C GLY A 416 -2.94 -47.20 4.46
#